data_AF-A0A843T350-F1
#
_entry.id   AF-A0A843T350-F1
#
_cell.length_a   1.000
_cell.length_b   1.000
_cell.length_c   1.000
_cell.angle_alpha   90.00
_cell.angle_beta   90.00
_cell.angle_gamma   90.00
#
_symmetry.space_group_name_H-M   'P 1'
#
loop_
_entity.id
_entity.type
_entity.pdbx_description
1 polymer ?
#
loop_
_entity_poly.entity_id
_entity_poly.type
_entity_poly.pdbx_seq_one_letter_code
_entity_poly.pdbx_strand_id
1 'polypeptide(L)'
;MDEAERERIDAALQEWRQGDCALGEMWLFSRIAPAAPLTQEASTAADEGVDIAETEVSGFMVATQTCDIVRACGDRPFVEVCPLVGVDAGQLQHVQRGRFPRYAFVPALIDRMLVADLDRVMTVEKAVLAEWARISGSNSDEEARRLSLSLARKRARVAFPDDFVELTAALSDRLSGKHGKNSDEGRALRGLREIRVQAAPSWNADEVDLFFWFIRNEDEPTFEDKSWDQYLDGWMARVPPSGRFNSIGGVVVTLEDLTAQEYVESDPLDLDHLSLR
;
A
#
# COMPACT_ATOMS: atom_id res chain seq x y z
N MET A 1 7.75 30.39 -20.37
CA MET A 1 8.46 29.28 -21.03
C MET A 1 8.09 29.28 -22.49
N ASP A 2 9.07 29.35 -23.39
CA ASP A 2 8.84 29.28 -24.83
C ASP A 2 8.57 27.84 -25.28
N GLU A 3 8.22 27.66 -26.55
CA GLU A 3 7.84 26.36 -27.10
C GLU A 3 9.01 25.38 -27.14
N ALA A 4 10.22 25.87 -27.47
CA ALA A 4 11.42 25.05 -27.53
C ALA A 4 11.75 24.43 -26.16
N GLU A 5 11.58 25.19 -25.08
CA GLU A 5 11.81 24.70 -23.72
C GLU A 5 10.76 23.67 -23.29
N ARG A 6 9.50 23.82 -23.73
CA ARG A 6 8.46 22.80 -23.51
C ARG A 6 8.78 21.50 -24.23
N GLU A 7 9.16 21.58 -25.51
CA GLU A 7 9.55 20.42 -26.30
C GLU A 7 10.75 19.68 -25.69
N ARG A 8 11.74 20.42 -25.15
CA ARG A 8 12.89 19.85 -24.44
C ARG A 8 12.45 19.06 -23.20
N ILE A 9 11.58 19.64 -22.37
CA ILE A 9 11.07 18.98 -21.15
C ILE A 9 10.27 17.73 -21.53
N ASP A 10 9.35 17.85 -22.49
CA ASP A 10 8.50 16.73 -22.93
C ASP A 10 9.31 15.59 -23.52
N ALA A 11 10.39 15.90 -24.26
CA ALA A 11 11.33 14.93 -24.78
C ALA A 11 12.09 14.20 -23.66
N ALA A 12 12.59 14.93 -22.66
CA ALA A 12 13.29 14.34 -21.51
C ALA A 12 12.39 13.37 -20.72
N LEU A 13 11.09 13.62 -20.68
CA LEU A 13 10.13 12.81 -19.93
C LEU A 13 9.61 11.57 -20.68
N GLN A 14 9.88 11.43 -21.98
CA GLN A 14 9.40 10.28 -22.77
C GLN A 14 9.89 8.91 -22.25
N GLU A 15 11.04 8.89 -21.58
CA GLU A 15 11.62 7.65 -21.03
C GLU A 15 11.20 7.38 -19.58
N TRP A 16 10.65 8.37 -18.88
CA TRP A 16 10.24 8.22 -17.50
C TRP A 16 8.97 7.38 -17.35
N ARG A 17 8.92 6.58 -16.29
CA ARG A 17 7.85 5.67 -15.93
C ARG A 17 7.51 5.82 -14.45
N GLN A 18 6.29 5.43 -14.08
CA GLN A 18 5.92 5.28 -12.67
C GLN A 18 6.90 4.32 -11.98
N GLY A 19 7.43 4.73 -10.82
CA GLY A 19 8.41 3.98 -10.07
C GLY A 19 9.87 4.31 -10.37
N ASP A 20 10.14 5.02 -11.47
CA ASP A 20 11.50 5.48 -11.74
C ASP A 20 11.98 6.41 -10.64
N CYS A 21 13.30 6.38 -10.43
CA CYS A 21 13.94 7.04 -9.32
C CYS A 21 14.99 8.04 -9.78
N ALA A 22 15.32 8.97 -8.90
CA ALA A 22 16.53 9.78 -8.98
C ALA A 22 17.20 9.79 -7.61
N LEU A 23 18.53 9.76 -7.59
CA LEU A 23 19.34 9.88 -6.38
C LEU A 23 20.16 11.16 -6.44
N GLY A 24 20.44 11.75 -5.28
CA GLY A 24 21.25 12.95 -5.18
C GLY A 24 20.97 13.70 -3.87
N GLU A 25 21.60 14.86 -3.72
CA GLU A 25 21.25 15.82 -2.68
C GLU A 25 19.92 16.48 -3.07
N MET A 26 18.84 16.02 -2.44
CA MET A 26 17.48 16.40 -2.78
C MET A 26 16.69 16.73 -1.51
N TRP A 27 15.71 17.61 -1.64
CA TRP A 27 14.99 18.17 -0.49
C TRP A 27 13.49 17.89 -0.60
N LEU A 28 12.93 17.31 0.45
CA LEU A 28 11.50 17.17 0.66
C LEU A 28 10.99 18.36 1.46
N PHE A 29 9.92 18.98 0.98
CA PHE A 29 9.26 20.10 1.67
C PHE A 29 7.97 19.62 2.33
N SER A 30 7.79 19.96 3.60
CA SER A 30 6.56 19.68 4.36
C SER A 30 6.05 20.93 5.04
N ARG A 31 4.74 21.15 5.00
CA ARG A 31 4.10 22.19 5.82
C ARG A 31 4.11 21.76 7.28
N ILE A 32 4.41 22.71 8.17
CA ILE A 32 4.43 22.46 9.61
C ILE A 32 3.55 23.45 10.36
N ALA A 33 3.21 23.09 11.60
CA ALA A 33 2.67 24.02 12.58
C ALA A 33 3.81 24.42 13.54
N PRO A 34 4.37 25.64 13.46
CA PRO A 34 5.52 26.04 14.28
C PRO A 34 5.26 25.94 15.80
N ALA A 35 4.00 26.07 16.22
CA ALA A 35 3.62 25.93 17.63
C ALA A 35 3.60 24.47 18.14
N ALA A 36 3.66 23.49 17.25
CA ALA A 36 3.59 22.07 17.59
C ALA A 36 4.38 21.22 16.57
N PRO A 37 5.71 21.40 16.46
CA PRO A 37 6.52 20.62 15.53
C PRO A 37 6.53 19.14 15.94
N LEU A 38 6.40 18.25 14.95
CA LEU A 38 6.35 16.80 15.16
C LEU A 38 7.66 16.08 14.81
N THR A 39 8.55 16.73 14.05
CA THR A 39 9.84 16.19 13.65
C THR A 39 10.98 17.12 14.04
N GLN A 40 12.22 16.64 13.92
CA GLN A 40 13.39 17.45 14.19
C GLN A 40 13.51 18.60 13.19
N GLU A 41 13.29 18.32 11.91
CA GLU A 41 13.31 19.32 10.83
C GLU A 41 12.20 20.36 11.02
N ALA A 42 11.02 19.92 11.48
CA ALA A 42 9.94 20.82 11.86
C ALA A 42 10.31 21.71 13.05
N SER A 43 11.05 21.18 14.02
CA SER A 43 11.50 21.96 15.18
C SER A 43 12.50 23.03 14.76
N THR A 44 13.47 22.69 13.91
CA THR A 44 14.44 23.65 13.36
C THR A 44 13.75 24.75 12.55
N ALA A 45 12.85 24.38 11.64
CA ALA A 45 12.05 25.34 10.88
C ALA A 45 11.20 26.27 11.79
N ALA A 46 10.61 25.70 12.86
CA ALA A 46 9.83 26.49 13.81
C ALA A 46 10.68 27.49 14.60
N ASP A 47 11.90 27.11 15.01
CA ASP A 47 12.87 27.99 15.69
C ASP A 47 13.29 29.17 14.78
N GLU A 48 13.31 28.94 13.47
CA GLU A 48 13.56 29.96 12.44
C GLU A 48 12.31 30.78 12.07
N GLY A 49 11.15 30.43 12.63
CA GLY A 49 9.88 31.11 12.39
C GLY A 49 9.27 30.84 11.02
N VAL A 50 9.68 29.77 10.33
CA VAL A 50 9.14 29.36 9.04
C VAL A 50 8.14 28.21 9.19
N ASP A 51 7.15 28.15 8.29
CA ASP A 51 6.07 27.15 8.29
C ASP A 51 6.31 26.03 7.26
N ILE A 52 7.55 25.90 6.79
CA ILE A 52 8.02 24.86 5.88
C ILE A 52 9.24 24.21 6.52
N ALA A 53 9.19 22.89 6.68
CA ALA A 53 10.36 22.08 7.01
C ALA A 53 10.96 21.52 5.72
N GLU A 54 12.28 21.65 5.61
CA GLU A 54 13.08 21.05 4.56
C GLU A 54 13.79 19.82 5.12
N THR A 55 13.64 18.69 4.44
CA THR A 55 14.29 17.43 4.85
C THR A 55 15.15 16.94 3.70
N GLU A 56 16.46 16.82 3.94
CA GLU A 56 17.36 16.17 2.99
C GLU A 56 17.00 14.68 2.88
N VAL A 57 16.90 14.18 1.65
CA VAL A 57 16.54 12.79 1.36
C VAL A 57 17.53 12.19 0.36
N SER A 58 17.65 10.86 0.36
CA SER A 58 18.58 10.16 -0.54
C SER A 58 18.18 10.24 -2.03
N GLY A 59 16.97 10.71 -2.31
CA GLY A 59 16.40 10.84 -3.63
C GLY A 59 14.89 10.69 -3.62
N PHE A 60 14.32 10.52 -4.81
CA PHE A 60 12.88 10.42 -5.02
C PHE A 60 12.53 9.25 -5.95
N MET A 61 11.39 8.64 -5.68
CA MET A 61 10.65 7.78 -6.62
C MET A 61 9.47 8.56 -7.19
N VAL A 62 9.26 8.51 -8.50
CA VAL A 62 8.10 9.10 -9.16
C VAL A 62 6.86 8.22 -8.93
N ALA A 63 5.84 8.78 -8.28
CA ALA A 63 4.60 8.07 -7.97
C ALA A 63 3.51 8.27 -9.04
N THR A 64 3.60 9.34 -9.84
CA THR A 64 2.64 9.62 -10.92
C THR A 64 2.61 8.50 -11.96
N GLN A 65 1.42 8.25 -12.53
CA GLN A 65 1.26 7.27 -13.59
C GLN A 65 2.01 7.68 -14.87
N THR A 66 2.59 6.70 -15.57
CA THR A 66 3.38 6.92 -16.80
C THR A 66 2.65 7.78 -17.84
N CYS A 67 1.34 7.56 -18.06
CA CYS A 67 0.56 8.33 -19.04
C CYS A 67 0.50 9.83 -18.71
N ASP A 68 0.48 10.19 -17.43
CA ASP A 68 0.48 11.57 -16.98
C ASP A 68 1.91 12.16 -16.96
N ILE A 69 2.93 11.34 -16.69
CA ILE A 69 4.35 11.75 -16.79
C ILE A 69 4.67 12.20 -18.23
N VAL A 70 4.36 11.38 -19.23
CA VAL A 70 4.73 11.64 -20.64
C VAL A 70 3.82 12.64 -21.36
N ARG A 71 2.71 13.05 -20.72
CA ARG A 71 1.81 14.08 -21.26
C ARG A 71 2.52 15.42 -21.31
N ALA A 72 2.16 16.27 -22.28
CA ALA A 72 2.77 17.58 -22.45
C ALA A 72 2.78 18.39 -21.15
N CYS A 73 3.94 18.98 -20.82
CA CYS A 73 4.14 19.77 -19.61
C CYS A 73 3.27 21.03 -19.59
N GLY A 74 2.85 21.52 -20.75
CA GLY A 74 1.86 22.61 -20.85
C GLY A 74 0.48 22.26 -20.29
N ASP A 75 0.06 20.99 -20.40
CA ASP A 75 -1.26 20.52 -19.95
C ASP A 75 -1.20 19.91 -18.54
N ARG A 76 -0.12 19.17 -18.25
CA ARG A 76 0.13 18.51 -16.97
C ARG A 76 1.54 18.86 -16.51
N PRO A 77 1.74 20.00 -15.84
CA PRO A 77 3.08 20.50 -15.49
C PRO A 77 3.71 19.81 -14.27
N PHE A 78 2.95 19.03 -13.52
CA PHE A 78 3.36 18.50 -12.23
C PHE A 78 3.43 16.98 -12.20
N VAL A 79 4.31 16.46 -11.34
CA VAL A 79 4.42 15.05 -10.97
C VAL A 79 4.52 14.92 -9.45
N GLU A 80 4.05 13.80 -8.93
CA GLU A 80 4.13 13.39 -7.54
C GLU A 80 5.38 12.54 -7.33
N VAL A 81 6.10 12.83 -6.25
CA VAL A 81 7.31 12.10 -5.86
C VAL A 81 7.25 11.71 -4.39
N CYS A 82 7.81 10.54 -4.08
CA CYS A 82 7.95 10.00 -2.73
C CYS A 82 9.44 9.91 -2.37
N PRO A 83 9.88 10.33 -1.18
CA PRO A 83 11.28 10.29 -0.81
C PRO A 83 11.74 8.85 -0.64
N LEU A 84 13.00 8.61 -1.00
CA LEU A 84 13.70 7.36 -0.76
C LEU A 84 14.34 7.38 0.63
N VAL A 85 14.01 6.39 1.45
CA VAL A 85 14.51 6.28 2.83
C VAL A 85 15.29 5.00 3.06
N GLY A 86 16.33 5.10 3.89
CA GLY A 86 17.10 3.96 4.36
C GLY A 86 16.29 3.09 5.32
N VAL A 87 16.40 1.77 5.16
CA VAL A 87 15.82 0.77 6.05
C VAL A 87 16.86 -0.28 6.46
N ASP A 88 16.65 -0.94 7.58
CA ASP A 88 17.48 -2.10 7.96
C ASP A 88 17.07 -3.38 7.20
N ALA A 89 17.87 -4.45 7.32
CA ALA A 89 17.62 -5.71 6.63
C ALA A 89 16.31 -6.40 7.03
N GLY A 90 15.89 -6.26 8.29
CA GLY A 90 14.61 -6.82 8.77
C GLY A 90 13.43 -6.04 8.22
N GLN A 91 13.52 -4.71 8.23
CA GLN A 91 12.53 -3.82 7.62
C GLN A 91 12.40 -4.07 6.12
N LEU A 92 13.51 -4.19 5.39
CA LEU A 92 13.49 -4.49 3.97
C LEU A 92 12.75 -5.80 3.66
N GLN A 93 13.03 -6.87 4.43
CA GLN A 93 12.30 -8.13 4.29
C GLN A 93 10.79 -7.97 4.54
N HIS A 94 10.41 -7.09 5.46
CA HIS A 94 9.00 -6.77 5.70
C HIS A 94 8.39 -5.98 4.54
N VAL A 95 9.09 -4.99 3.97
CA VAL A 95 8.64 -4.24 2.79
C VAL A 95 8.49 -5.14 1.57
N GLN A 96 9.46 -6.02 1.30
CA GLN A 96 9.39 -7.01 0.21
C GLN A 96 8.19 -7.96 0.35
N ARG A 97 7.78 -8.21 1.58
CA ARG A 97 6.59 -9.01 1.92
C ARG A 97 5.34 -8.16 2.09
N GLY A 98 5.38 -6.88 1.69
CA GLY A 98 4.23 -5.99 1.65
C GLY A 98 3.74 -5.58 3.04
N ARG A 99 4.52 -5.79 4.10
CA ARG A 99 4.02 -5.58 5.47
C ARG A 99 3.96 -4.13 5.91
N PHE A 100 4.58 -3.24 5.15
CA PHE A 100 4.57 -1.82 5.43
C PHE A 100 3.88 -1.10 4.28
N PRO A 101 2.58 -0.80 4.42
CA PRO A 101 1.77 -0.16 3.38
C PRO A 101 2.22 1.26 3.06
N ARG A 102 2.94 1.89 3.99
CA ARG A 102 3.62 3.16 3.78
C ARG A 102 4.84 3.04 2.89
N TYR A 103 5.35 1.84 2.61
CA TYR A 103 6.57 1.65 1.84
C TYR A 103 6.31 0.89 0.55
N ALA A 104 6.86 1.40 -0.55
CA ALA A 104 6.99 0.67 -1.80
C ALA A 104 8.41 0.12 -1.94
N PHE A 105 8.49 -1.17 -2.29
CA PHE A 105 9.75 -1.80 -2.67
C PHE A 105 10.19 -1.30 -4.05
N VAL A 106 11.45 -0.86 -4.16
CA VAL A 106 12.07 -0.43 -5.42
C VAL A 106 13.22 -1.39 -5.75
N PRO A 107 13.02 -2.37 -6.65
CA PRO A 107 14.03 -3.39 -6.96
C PRO A 107 15.41 -2.81 -7.31
N ALA A 108 15.43 -1.73 -8.09
CA ALA A 108 16.68 -1.09 -8.55
C ALA A 108 17.55 -0.51 -7.43
N LEU A 109 17.01 -0.33 -6.22
CA LEU A 109 17.69 0.31 -5.10
C LEU A 109 17.91 -0.64 -3.91
N ILE A 110 17.70 -1.95 -4.10
CA ILE A 110 17.84 -2.94 -3.03
C ILE A 110 19.25 -2.95 -2.40
N ASP A 111 20.29 -2.86 -3.22
CA ASP A 111 21.69 -2.86 -2.77
C ASP A 111 22.05 -1.63 -1.93
N ARG A 112 21.21 -0.59 -1.99
CA ARG A 112 21.35 0.65 -1.22
C ARG A 112 20.45 0.67 0.02
N MET A 113 19.67 -0.39 0.26
CA MET A 113 18.73 -0.47 1.36
C MET A 113 17.71 0.67 1.36
N LEU A 114 17.29 1.14 0.19
CA LEU A 114 16.33 2.23 0.03
C LEU A 114 14.94 1.71 -0.38
N VAL A 115 13.91 2.30 0.21
CA VAL A 115 12.50 2.09 -0.14
C VAL A 115 11.81 3.44 -0.33
N ALA A 116 10.74 3.48 -1.12
CA ALA A 116 9.98 4.72 -1.29
C ALA A 116 8.93 4.87 -0.19
N ASP A 117 8.90 6.03 0.45
CA ASP A 117 7.97 6.38 1.52
C ASP A 117 6.70 7.05 0.97
N LEU A 118 5.63 6.26 0.89
CA LEU A 118 4.33 6.64 0.36
C LEU A 118 3.49 7.48 1.34
N ASP A 119 3.93 7.67 2.60
CA ASP A 119 3.28 8.59 3.53
C ASP A 119 3.63 10.04 3.22
N ARG A 120 4.81 10.28 2.65
CA ARG A 120 5.33 11.61 2.33
C ARG A 120 5.35 11.81 0.83
N VAL A 121 4.28 12.37 0.27
CA VAL A 121 4.20 12.71 -1.15
C VAL A 121 4.34 14.22 -1.31
N MET A 122 5.26 14.65 -2.17
CA MET A 122 5.32 16.04 -2.62
C MET A 122 5.11 16.14 -4.13
N THR A 123 4.79 17.34 -4.59
CA THR A 123 4.66 17.64 -6.01
C THR A 123 5.88 18.42 -6.49
N VAL A 124 6.42 18.05 -7.64
CA VAL A 124 7.46 18.83 -8.34
C VAL A 124 7.00 19.15 -9.76
N GLU A 125 7.54 20.22 -10.32
CA GLU A 125 7.37 20.53 -11.73
C GLU A 125 8.12 19.51 -12.60
N LYS A 126 7.57 19.23 -13.76
CA LYS A 126 8.19 18.42 -14.81
C LYS A 126 9.54 18.97 -15.27
N ALA A 127 9.70 20.28 -15.24
CA ALA A 127 10.99 20.92 -15.52
C ALA A 127 12.08 20.45 -14.55
N VAL A 128 11.75 20.28 -13.26
CA VAL A 128 12.68 19.75 -12.24
C VAL A 128 13.01 18.29 -12.52
N LEU A 129 11.98 17.46 -12.80
CA LEU A 129 12.19 16.04 -13.11
C LEU A 129 13.07 15.84 -14.36
N ALA A 130 12.92 16.69 -15.37
CA ALA A 130 13.68 16.65 -16.62
C ALA A 130 15.19 16.88 -16.42
N GLU A 131 15.60 17.45 -15.28
CA GLU A 131 17.01 17.66 -14.93
C GLU A 131 17.61 16.49 -14.15
N TRP A 132 16.79 15.55 -13.69
CA TRP A 132 17.25 14.44 -12.87
C TRP A 132 17.84 13.30 -13.71
N ALA A 133 18.89 12.68 -13.16
CA ALA A 133 19.43 11.44 -13.71
C ALA A 133 18.50 10.26 -13.38
N ARG A 134 17.77 9.79 -14.39
CA ARG A 134 16.82 8.69 -14.28
C ARG A 134 17.50 7.37 -13.90
N ILE A 135 16.91 6.66 -12.95
CA ILE A 135 17.17 5.27 -12.61
C ILE A 135 15.88 4.49 -12.85
N SER A 136 15.93 3.45 -13.69
CA SER A 136 14.76 2.62 -13.98
C SER A 136 14.27 1.94 -12.70
N GLY A 137 13.02 2.16 -12.32
CA GLY A 137 12.45 1.63 -11.08
C GLY A 137 12.03 0.17 -11.17
N SER A 138 11.68 -0.28 -12.37
CA SER A 138 11.32 -1.67 -12.69
C SER A 138 12.02 -2.10 -13.97
N ASN A 139 12.33 -3.38 -14.07
CA ASN A 139 12.96 -4.04 -15.22
C ASN A 139 12.04 -5.11 -15.84
N SER A 140 10.84 -5.30 -15.28
CA SER A 140 9.86 -6.28 -15.75
C SER A 140 8.42 -5.84 -15.48
N ASP A 141 7.48 -6.39 -16.25
CA ASP A 141 6.04 -6.18 -16.02
C ASP A 141 5.59 -6.66 -14.63
N GLU A 142 6.21 -7.73 -14.11
CA GLU A 142 5.90 -8.24 -12.78
C GLU A 142 6.26 -7.21 -11.70
N GLU A 143 7.43 -6.60 -11.79
CA GLU A 143 7.84 -5.52 -10.89
C GLU A 143 6.94 -4.30 -11.00
N ALA A 144 6.59 -3.90 -12.22
CA ALA A 144 5.67 -2.78 -12.45
C ALA A 144 4.28 -3.06 -11.84
N ARG A 145 3.75 -4.29 -11.99
CA ARG A 145 2.49 -4.71 -11.35
C ARG A 145 2.59 -4.68 -9.83
N ARG A 146 3.67 -5.20 -9.24
CA ARG A 146 3.87 -5.15 -7.77
C ARG A 146 3.91 -3.73 -7.22
N LEU A 147 4.57 -2.81 -7.92
CA LEU A 147 4.58 -1.41 -7.54
C LEU A 147 3.17 -0.80 -7.66
N SER A 148 2.47 -1.05 -8.77
CA SER A 148 1.10 -0.58 -8.98
C SER A 148 0.16 -1.05 -7.85
N LEU A 149 0.27 -2.33 -7.46
CA LEU A 149 -0.49 -2.89 -6.33
C LEU A 149 -0.13 -2.20 -5.01
N SER A 150 1.14 -1.90 -4.77
CA SER A 150 1.59 -1.21 -3.55
C SER A 150 1.03 0.22 -3.48
N LEU A 151 1.06 0.95 -4.60
CA LEU A 151 0.48 2.29 -4.72
C LEU A 151 -1.05 2.28 -4.55
N ALA A 152 -1.73 1.33 -5.21
CA ALA A 152 -3.17 1.16 -5.08
C ALA A 152 -3.55 0.83 -3.64
N ARG A 153 -2.86 -0.13 -3.02
CA ARG A 153 -3.10 -0.56 -1.64
C ARG A 153 -2.90 0.56 -0.62
N LYS A 154 -1.96 1.48 -0.86
CA LYS A 154 -1.81 2.67 0.01
C LYS A 154 -3.06 3.56 0.01
N ARG A 155 -3.80 3.64 -1.10
CA ARG A 155 -4.92 4.58 -1.30
C ARG A 155 -6.31 3.93 -1.29
N ALA A 156 -6.40 2.64 -1.52
CA ALA A 156 -7.66 1.88 -1.63
C ALA A 156 -8.09 1.21 -0.32
N ARG A 157 -7.36 1.44 0.78
CA ARG A 157 -7.72 0.90 2.10
C ARG A 157 -9.08 1.43 2.55
N VAL A 158 -9.94 0.50 2.92
CA VAL A 158 -11.23 0.80 3.49
C VAL A 158 -11.01 1.37 4.89
N ALA A 159 -11.64 2.52 5.15
CA ALA A 159 -11.66 3.14 6.46
C ALA A 159 -12.72 2.41 7.32
N PHE A 160 -12.38 1.20 7.77
CA PHE A 160 -13.28 0.44 8.62
C PHE A 160 -13.57 1.22 9.92
N PRO A 161 -14.80 1.17 10.44
CA PRO A 161 -15.15 1.74 11.73
C PRO A 161 -14.29 1.20 12.88
N ASP A 162 -13.96 2.04 13.86
CA ASP A 162 -13.09 1.66 14.99
C ASP A 162 -13.60 0.44 15.75
N ASP A 163 -14.92 0.32 15.93
CA ASP A 163 -15.55 -0.80 16.61
C ASP A 163 -15.42 -2.12 15.84
N PHE A 164 -15.38 -2.08 14.50
CA PHE A 164 -15.04 -3.25 13.68
C PHE A 164 -13.56 -3.61 13.79
N VAL A 165 -12.67 -2.62 13.83
CA VAL A 165 -11.22 -2.86 14.01
C VAL A 165 -10.95 -3.53 15.36
N GLU A 166 -11.62 -3.08 16.42
CA GLU A 166 -11.56 -3.70 17.73
C GLU A 166 -12.11 -5.13 17.72
N LEU A 167 -13.28 -5.34 17.13
CA LEU A 167 -13.93 -6.65 17.00
C LEU A 167 -13.03 -7.68 16.31
N THR A 168 -12.30 -7.26 15.27
CA THR A 168 -11.51 -8.16 14.42
C THR A 168 -10.05 -8.30 14.86
N ALA A 169 -9.61 -7.58 15.90
CA ALA A 169 -8.22 -7.59 16.36
C ALA A 169 -7.68 -9.00 16.64
N ALA A 170 -8.45 -9.84 17.35
CA ALA A 170 -8.05 -11.20 17.69
C ALA A 170 -7.93 -12.13 16.45
N LEU A 171 -8.77 -11.91 15.43
CA LEU A 171 -8.64 -12.59 14.15
C LEU A 171 -7.37 -12.12 13.44
N SER A 172 -7.20 -10.81 13.26
CA SER A 172 -6.04 -10.21 12.61
C SER A 172 -4.70 -10.66 13.21
N ASP A 173 -4.61 -10.72 14.54
CA ASP A 173 -3.45 -11.21 15.27
C ASP A 173 -3.17 -12.69 15.00
N ARG A 174 -4.22 -13.53 14.97
CA ARG A 174 -4.08 -14.96 14.68
C ARG A 174 -3.56 -15.17 13.26
N LEU A 175 -4.20 -14.53 12.29
CA LEU A 175 -3.87 -14.66 10.88
C LEU A 175 -2.43 -14.22 10.64
N SER A 176 -2.04 -13.07 11.20
CA SER A 176 -0.68 -12.54 11.08
C SER A 176 0.36 -13.41 11.79
N GLY A 177 0.06 -13.92 12.98
CA GLY A 177 0.94 -14.80 13.74
C GLY A 177 1.17 -16.17 13.10
N LYS A 178 0.19 -16.67 12.31
CA LYS A 178 0.24 -18.01 11.71
C LYS A 178 0.65 -18.05 10.25
N HIS A 179 0.35 -17.01 9.46
CA HIS A 179 0.61 -16.98 8.03
C HIS A 179 2.05 -17.37 7.64
N GLY A 180 3.05 -16.91 8.41
CA GLY A 180 4.47 -17.20 8.15
C GLY A 180 5.00 -18.53 8.70
N LYS A 181 4.17 -19.33 9.38
CA LYS A 181 4.62 -20.56 10.06
C LYS A 181 4.54 -21.78 9.12
N ASN A 182 5.44 -22.74 9.31
CA ASN A 182 5.39 -24.03 8.63
C ASN A 182 4.44 -24.98 9.36
N SER A 183 3.15 -24.62 9.37
CA SER A 183 2.05 -25.41 9.93
C SER A 183 0.91 -25.46 8.93
N ASP A 184 -0.01 -26.41 9.08
CA ASP A 184 -1.15 -26.56 8.17
C ASP A 184 -2.00 -25.29 8.07
N GLU A 185 -2.27 -24.62 9.19
CA GLU A 185 -2.96 -23.31 9.20
C GLU A 185 -2.17 -22.24 8.45
N GLY A 186 -0.84 -22.25 8.55
CA GLY A 186 0.01 -21.32 7.82
C GLY A 186 0.00 -21.60 6.32
N ARG A 187 -0.08 -22.89 5.92
CA ARG A 187 -0.26 -23.28 4.51
C ARG A 187 -1.64 -22.85 4.00
N ALA A 188 -2.70 -23.04 4.79
CA ALA A 188 -4.05 -22.58 4.45
C ALA A 188 -4.06 -21.06 4.21
N LEU A 189 -3.51 -20.28 5.13
CA LEU A 189 -3.44 -18.83 4.99
C LEU A 189 -2.64 -18.36 3.78
N ARG A 190 -1.57 -19.06 3.40
CA ARG A 190 -0.83 -18.77 2.16
C ARG A 190 -1.56 -19.23 0.89
N GLY A 191 -2.55 -20.10 1.03
CA GLY A 191 -3.45 -20.52 -0.04
C GLY A 191 -4.59 -19.53 -0.28
N LEU A 192 -4.88 -18.64 0.68
CA LEU A 192 -5.81 -17.54 0.49
C LEU A 192 -5.26 -16.53 -0.52
N ARG A 193 -6.16 -16.05 -1.38
CA ARG A 193 -5.96 -14.93 -2.30
C ARG A 193 -6.21 -13.61 -1.59
N GLU A 194 -7.33 -13.50 -0.88
CA GLU A 194 -7.73 -12.30 -0.15
C GLU A 194 -8.80 -12.66 0.89
N ILE A 195 -9.03 -11.77 1.85
CA ILE A 195 -10.21 -11.82 2.72
C ILE A 195 -11.00 -10.55 2.46
N ARG A 196 -12.31 -10.67 2.26
CA ARG A 196 -13.22 -9.54 2.10
C ARG A 196 -14.32 -9.59 3.16
N VAL A 197 -14.87 -8.44 3.50
CA VAL A 197 -15.92 -8.32 4.51
C VAL A 197 -17.04 -7.46 3.97
N GLN A 198 -18.26 -7.98 4.05
CA GLN A 198 -19.46 -7.24 3.71
C GLN A 198 -20.18 -6.82 4.99
N ALA A 199 -20.65 -5.57 5.02
CA ALA A 199 -21.50 -5.04 6.07
C ALA A 199 -22.89 -4.74 5.51
N ALA A 200 -23.91 -5.42 6.02
CA ALA A 200 -25.30 -5.19 5.66
C ALA A 200 -26.07 -4.55 6.82
N PRO A 201 -26.91 -3.54 6.59
CA PRO A 201 -27.13 -2.86 5.31
C PRO A 201 -26.02 -1.86 4.95
N SER A 202 -25.20 -1.43 5.92
CA SER A 202 -24.01 -0.61 5.69
C SER A 202 -23.12 -0.53 6.93
N TRP A 203 -21.86 -0.09 6.77
CA TRP A 203 -20.93 0.17 7.87
C TRP A 203 -21.37 1.20 8.90
N ASN A 204 -22.38 2.03 8.61
CA ASN A 204 -22.85 3.10 9.49
C ASN A 204 -24.24 2.83 10.09
N ALA A 205 -24.81 1.65 9.90
CA ALA A 205 -26.09 1.29 10.50
C ALA A 205 -25.94 0.98 12.00
N ASP A 206 -27.04 1.19 12.74
CA ASP A 206 -27.14 0.89 14.17
C ASP A 206 -27.09 -0.60 14.48
N GLU A 207 -27.49 -1.44 13.51
CA GLU A 207 -27.38 -2.89 13.53
C GLU A 207 -26.77 -3.34 12.20
N VAL A 208 -25.72 -4.17 12.29
CA VAL A 208 -24.93 -4.60 11.14
C VAL A 208 -24.75 -6.10 11.16
N ASP A 209 -25.06 -6.74 10.04
CA ASP A 209 -24.68 -8.11 9.75
C ASP A 209 -23.35 -8.12 9.00
N LEU A 210 -22.38 -8.86 9.52
CA LEU A 210 -21.07 -9.04 8.90
C LEU A 210 -20.97 -10.38 8.20
N PHE A 211 -20.42 -10.38 6.99
CA PHE A 211 -20.11 -11.60 6.27
C PHE A 211 -18.68 -11.59 5.73
N PHE A 212 -17.89 -12.60 6.11
CA PHE A 212 -16.48 -12.74 5.73
C PHE A 212 -16.32 -13.71 4.56
N TRP A 213 -15.71 -13.23 3.47
CA TRP A 213 -15.32 -14.02 2.31
C TRP A 213 -13.83 -14.35 2.40
N PHE A 214 -13.50 -15.60 2.73
CA PHE A 214 -12.13 -16.11 2.70
C PHE A 214 -11.86 -16.69 1.30
N ILE A 215 -11.35 -15.86 0.40
CA ILE A 215 -11.17 -16.23 -1.01
C ILE A 215 -9.85 -16.98 -1.16
N ARG A 216 -9.88 -18.23 -1.63
CA ARG A 216 -8.70 -19.07 -1.88
C ARG A 216 -8.36 -19.15 -3.37
N ASN A 217 -7.10 -19.48 -3.64
CA ASN A 217 -6.71 -19.90 -4.99
C ASN A 217 -7.32 -21.27 -5.32
N GLU A 218 -7.43 -21.59 -6.62
CA GLU A 218 -7.95 -22.88 -7.10
C GLU A 218 -7.07 -24.05 -6.63
N ASP A 219 -5.75 -23.83 -6.51
CA ASP A 219 -4.82 -24.81 -5.99
C ASP A 219 -5.13 -25.13 -4.51
N GLU A 220 -5.56 -26.36 -4.23
CA GLU A 220 -5.82 -26.83 -2.88
C GLU A 220 -4.51 -27.15 -2.16
N PRO A 221 -4.16 -26.43 -1.06
CA PRO A 221 -3.06 -26.86 -0.22
C PRO A 221 -3.46 -28.20 0.41
N THR A 222 -2.58 -29.20 0.36
CA THR A 222 -2.79 -30.43 1.11
C THR A 222 -2.58 -30.19 2.61
N PHE A 223 -3.61 -30.48 3.39
CA PHE A 223 -3.59 -30.48 4.85
C PHE A 223 -3.54 -31.93 5.34
N GLU A 224 -2.84 -32.17 6.44
CA GLU A 224 -2.73 -33.51 7.03
C GLU A 224 -3.90 -33.76 7.99
N ASP A 225 -4.32 -32.72 8.73
CA ASP A 225 -5.23 -32.89 9.87
C ASP A 225 -6.56 -32.12 9.79
N LYS A 226 -6.65 -31.06 8.97
CA LYS A 226 -7.82 -30.15 8.98
C LYS A 226 -8.33 -29.73 7.61
N SER A 227 -9.65 -29.60 7.48
CA SER A 227 -10.30 -29.00 6.30
C SER A 227 -10.39 -27.49 6.40
N TRP A 228 -10.72 -26.83 5.28
CA TRP A 228 -11.01 -25.40 5.23
C TRP A 228 -12.12 -24.99 6.19
N ASP A 229 -13.21 -25.77 6.29
CA ASP A 229 -14.32 -25.48 7.21
C ASP A 229 -13.85 -25.45 8.67
N GLN A 230 -12.97 -26.37 9.06
CA GLN A 230 -12.42 -26.39 10.42
C GLN A 230 -11.48 -25.22 10.70
N TYR A 231 -10.80 -24.69 9.68
CA TYR A 231 -10.04 -23.45 9.81
C TYR A 231 -10.95 -22.24 9.91
N LEU A 232 -11.97 -22.18 9.07
CA LEU A 232 -13.00 -21.15 9.08
C LEU A 232 -13.67 -21.06 10.45
N ASP A 233 -14.15 -22.17 11.01
CA ASP A 233 -14.74 -22.22 12.35
C ASP A 233 -13.80 -21.63 13.40
N GLY A 234 -12.52 -21.99 13.31
CA GLY A 234 -11.48 -21.44 14.17
C GLY A 234 -11.34 -19.92 14.00
N TRP A 235 -11.28 -19.42 12.77
CA TRP A 235 -11.16 -17.99 12.48
C TRP A 235 -12.40 -17.21 12.92
N MET A 236 -13.59 -17.69 12.60
CA MET A 236 -14.86 -17.05 12.98
C MET A 236 -15.09 -17.03 14.49
N ALA A 237 -14.64 -18.04 15.24
CA ALA A 237 -14.69 -18.04 16.69
C ALA A 237 -13.89 -16.89 17.36
N ARG A 238 -13.04 -16.19 16.60
CA ARG A 238 -12.26 -15.03 17.07
C ARG A 238 -12.93 -13.69 16.81
N VAL A 239 -14.08 -13.70 16.14
CA VAL A 239 -14.89 -12.51 15.84
C VAL A 239 -16.30 -12.76 16.38
N PRO A 240 -16.49 -12.89 17.71
CA PRO A 240 -17.81 -13.11 18.27
C PRO A 240 -18.67 -11.86 18.10
N PRO A 241 -20.00 -11.99 17.89
CA PRO A 241 -20.92 -10.84 17.84
C PRO A 241 -20.76 -9.91 19.04
N SER A 242 -20.71 -8.61 18.79
CA SER A 242 -20.52 -7.57 19.81
C SER A 242 -21.01 -6.21 19.34
N GLY A 243 -21.54 -5.40 20.25
CA GLY A 243 -22.06 -4.07 19.96
C GLY A 243 -23.18 -4.13 18.93
N ARG A 244 -23.02 -3.40 17.83
CA ARG A 244 -23.96 -3.38 16.69
C ARG A 244 -23.80 -4.54 15.71
N PHE A 245 -22.73 -5.34 15.84
CA PHE A 245 -22.47 -6.48 14.96
C PHE A 245 -23.21 -7.71 15.50
N ASN A 246 -24.48 -7.84 15.10
CA ASN A 246 -25.42 -8.79 15.70
C ASN A 246 -25.28 -10.19 15.12
N SER A 247 -25.02 -10.29 13.81
CA SER A 247 -24.78 -11.53 13.10
C SER A 247 -23.43 -11.48 12.41
N ILE A 248 -22.65 -12.55 12.55
CA ILE A 248 -21.33 -12.66 11.93
C ILE A 248 -21.23 -14.04 11.28
N GLY A 249 -21.12 -14.05 9.96
CA GLY A 249 -20.96 -15.25 9.14
C GLY A 249 -19.67 -15.21 8.32
N GLY A 250 -19.31 -16.34 7.73
CA GLY A 250 -18.23 -16.39 6.77
C GLY A 250 -18.19 -17.69 6.01
N VAL A 251 -17.42 -17.70 4.92
CA VAL A 251 -17.24 -18.85 4.04
C VAL A 251 -15.86 -18.85 3.40
N VAL A 252 -15.34 -20.04 3.08
CA VAL A 252 -14.15 -20.21 2.23
C VAL A 252 -14.59 -20.56 0.82
N VAL A 253 -14.17 -19.78 -0.15
CA VAL A 253 -14.64 -19.85 -1.55
C VAL A 253 -13.51 -19.57 -2.52
N THR A 254 -13.65 -20.00 -3.78
CA THR A 254 -12.81 -19.53 -4.89
C THR A 254 -13.44 -18.31 -5.56
N LEU A 255 -12.72 -17.64 -6.46
CA LEU A 255 -13.32 -16.54 -7.24
C LEU A 255 -14.48 -16.99 -8.12
N GLU A 256 -14.51 -18.25 -8.55
CA GLU A 256 -15.59 -18.79 -9.39
C GLU A 256 -16.91 -18.93 -8.62
N ASP A 257 -16.83 -19.03 -7.30
CA ASP A 257 -18.00 -19.18 -6.43
C ASP A 257 -18.65 -17.84 -6.08
N LEU A 258 -17.95 -16.70 -6.26
CA LEU A 258 -18.48 -15.37 -5.99
C LEU A 258 -19.19 -14.79 -7.22
N THR A 259 -20.32 -14.14 -6.98
CA THR A 259 -20.88 -13.22 -7.95
C THR A 259 -20.07 -11.92 -8.01
N ALA A 260 -20.11 -11.24 -9.15
CA ALA A 260 -19.52 -9.91 -9.28
C ALA A 260 -20.12 -8.91 -8.28
N GLN A 261 -21.40 -9.06 -7.92
CA GLN A 261 -22.06 -8.21 -6.95
C GLN A 261 -21.46 -8.40 -5.54
N GLU A 262 -21.33 -9.63 -5.06
CA GLU A 262 -20.74 -9.92 -3.74
C GLU A 262 -19.28 -9.43 -3.66
N TYR A 263 -18.53 -9.56 -4.74
CA TYR A 263 -17.16 -9.04 -4.79
C TYR A 263 -17.12 -7.50 -4.69
N VAL A 264 -18.01 -6.81 -5.40
CA VAL A 264 -18.07 -5.33 -5.42
C VAL A 264 -18.64 -4.75 -4.12
N GLU A 265 -19.61 -5.43 -3.50
CA GLU A 265 -20.28 -4.99 -2.27
C GLU A 265 -19.52 -5.39 -0.99
N SER A 266 -18.41 -6.12 -1.12
CA SER A 266 -17.53 -6.45 -0.01
C SER A 266 -16.24 -5.65 -0.07
N ASP A 267 -15.68 -5.41 1.11
CA ASP A 267 -14.49 -4.59 1.32
C ASP A 267 -13.27 -5.46 1.64
N PRO A 268 -12.11 -5.24 1.00
CA PRO A 268 -10.92 -6.03 1.29
C PRO A 268 -10.45 -5.78 2.74
N LEU A 269 -10.39 -6.86 3.53
CA LEU A 269 -9.74 -6.85 4.83
C LEU A 269 -8.24 -6.99 4.60
N ASP A 270 -7.58 -5.85 4.48
CA ASP A 270 -6.15 -5.78 4.19
C ASP A 270 -5.31 -6.18 5.41
N LEU A 271 -5.11 -7.49 5.57
CA LEU A 271 -4.11 -8.05 6.45
C LEU A 271 -2.81 -8.08 5.65
N ASP A 272 -1.78 -7.42 6.18
CA ASP A 272 -0.44 -7.17 5.63
C ASP A 272 0.32 -8.34 4.96
N HIS A 273 -0.30 -9.51 4.85
CA HIS A 273 0.27 -10.77 4.43
C HIS A 273 -0.52 -11.49 3.33
N LEU A 274 -1.78 -11.12 3.06
CA LEU A 274 -2.63 -11.82 2.08
C LEU A 274 -2.56 -11.18 0.69
N SER A 275 -2.11 -9.93 0.61
CA SER A 275 -2.27 -9.07 -0.57
C SER A 275 -1.08 -9.08 -1.54
N LEU A 276 -0.22 -10.11 -1.53
CA LEU A 276 0.91 -10.19 -2.44
C LEU A 276 0.88 -11.45 -3.30
N ARG A 277 0.13 -11.37 -4.40
CA ARG A 277 0.50 -11.95 -5.68
C ARG A 277 0.12 -11.00 -6.80
#